data_AF-A0A3B0Z5J2-F1
#
_entry.id   AF-A0A3B0Z5J2-F1
#
_cell.length_a   1.000
_cell.length_b   1.000
_cell.length_c   1.000
_cell.angle_alpha   90.00
_cell.angle_beta   90.00
_cell.angle_gamma   90.00
#
_symmetry.space_group_name_H-M   'P 1'
#
loop_
_entity.id
_entity.type
_entity.pdbx_description
1 polymer ?
#
loop_
_entity_poly.entity_id
_entity_poly.type
_entity_poly.pdbx_seq_one_letter_code
_entity_poly.pdbx_strand_id
1 'polypeptide(L)'
;MGVWGVGNIENDYAWDELEERSNKLVRALLKRAKKKTGQHFDMDDHYILFVEFEIVFAFESRGLLCAPLPIPTEIEDLKLKFVKGWLKSFTEESCASEDTINDRERVIVNTFNKFKRICKKYHEKNEQNVRALE
;
A
#
# COMPACT_ATOMS: atom_id res chain seq x y z
N MET A 1 -5.21 15.31 48.72
CA MET A 1 -5.87 14.61 47.60
C MET A 1 -4.82 14.40 46.51
N GLY A 2 -4.28 13.19 46.39
CA GLY A 2 -3.28 12.87 45.37
C GLY A 2 -3.98 12.68 44.03
N VAL A 3 -3.51 13.35 42.99
CA VAL A 3 -4.00 13.17 41.62
C VAL A 3 -3.62 11.76 41.21
N TRP A 4 -4.64 10.91 41.04
CA TRP A 4 -4.49 9.58 40.48
C TRP A 4 -4.00 9.69 39.04
N GLY A 5 -3.06 8.82 38.69
CA GLY A 5 -2.19 8.84 37.51
C GLY A 5 -2.80 9.43 36.24
N VAL A 6 -2.16 10.48 35.75
CA VAL A 6 -2.26 10.90 34.35
C VAL A 6 -1.56 9.81 33.54
N GLY A 7 -2.31 8.78 33.14
CA GLY A 7 -1.82 7.72 32.28
C GLY A 7 -1.31 8.32 30.97
N ASN A 8 -0.02 8.16 30.71
CA ASN A 8 0.75 8.32 29.47
C ASN A 8 0.07 8.98 28.23
N ILE A 9 -0.51 10.17 28.39
CA ILE A 9 -1.27 10.90 27.33
C ILE A 9 -0.40 11.16 26.09
N GLU A 10 0.91 11.31 26.27
CA GLU A 10 1.85 11.59 25.17
C GLU A 10 1.98 10.43 24.18
N ASN A 11 1.91 9.18 24.65
CA ASN A 11 1.99 8.01 23.79
C ASN A 11 0.68 7.74 23.05
N ASP A 12 -0.46 8.06 23.65
CA ASP A 12 -1.76 7.96 22.98
C ASP A 12 -1.84 8.95 21.81
N TYR A 13 -1.38 10.20 22.01
CA TYR A 13 -1.36 11.20 20.94
C TYR A 13 -0.41 10.84 19.78
N ALA A 14 0.78 10.30 20.09
CA ALA A 14 1.72 9.87 19.06
C ALA A 14 1.20 8.66 18.27
N TRP A 15 0.47 7.76 18.92
CA TRP A 15 -0.13 6.59 18.28
C TRP A 15 -1.31 6.99 17.38
N ASP A 16 -2.19 7.88 17.85
CA ASP A 16 -3.31 8.41 17.06
C ASP A 16 -2.82 9.14 15.80
N GLU A 17 -1.77 9.97 15.93
CA GLU A 17 -1.15 10.65 14.80
C GLU A 17 -0.47 9.70 13.81
N LEU A 18 0.18 8.64 14.32
CA LEU A 18 0.76 7.61 13.47
C LEU A 18 -0.34 6.87 12.69
N GLU A 19 -1.45 6.55 13.34
CA GLU A 19 -2.62 5.95 12.70
C GLU A 19 -3.16 6.86 11.60
N GLU A 20 -3.41 8.14 11.89
CA GLU A 20 -3.92 9.10 10.91
C GLU A 20 -2.97 9.26 9.70
N ARG A 21 -1.66 9.34 9.95
CA ARG A 21 -0.66 9.47 8.88
C ARG A 21 -0.57 8.21 8.03
N SER A 22 -0.59 7.03 8.66
CA SER A 22 -0.62 5.75 7.94
C SER A 22 -1.89 5.63 7.08
N ASN A 23 -3.03 6.08 7.61
CA ASN A 23 -4.32 6.14 6.91
C ASN A 23 -4.27 7.03 5.68
N LYS A 24 -3.75 8.25 5.84
CA LYS A 24 -3.58 9.21 4.74
C LYS A 24 -2.67 8.64 3.65
N LEU A 25 -1.56 8.00 4.04
CA LEU A 25 -0.62 7.38 3.11
C LEU A 25 -1.28 6.25 2.30
N VAL A 26 -1.95 5.31 2.95
CA VAL A 26 -2.62 4.18 2.26
C VAL A 26 -3.72 4.68 1.33
N ARG A 27 -4.53 5.66 1.77
CA ARG A 27 -5.57 6.26 0.92
C ARG A 27 -4.99 6.98 -0.29
N ALA A 28 -3.90 7.73 -0.11
CA ALA A 28 -3.21 8.42 -1.19
C ALA A 28 -2.65 7.43 -2.21
N LEU A 29 -1.97 6.38 -1.75
CA LEU A 29 -1.44 5.29 -2.57
C LEU A 29 -2.55 4.64 -3.41
N LEU A 30 -3.66 4.27 -2.79
CA LEU A 30 -4.79 3.64 -3.50
C LEU A 30 -5.45 4.60 -4.49
N LYS A 31 -5.61 5.87 -4.12
CA LYS A 31 -6.15 6.89 -5.02
C LYS A 31 -5.23 7.09 -6.23
N ARG A 32 -3.91 7.14 -6.03
CA ARG A 32 -2.93 7.28 -7.11
C ARG A 32 -2.95 6.05 -8.01
N ALA A 33 -2.88 4.85 -7.44
CA ALA A 33 -2.95 3.60 -8.20
C ALA A 33 -4.25 3.49 -9.01
N LYS A 34 -5.40 3.84 -8.42
CA LYS A 34 -6.70 3.88 -9.13
C LYS A 34 -6.74 4.95 -10.23
N LYS A 35 -6.26 6.17 -9.97
CA LYS A 35 -6.21 7.26 -10.97
C LYS A 35 -5.34 6.88 -12.18
N LYS A 36 -4.24 6.18 -11.93
CA LYS A 36 -3.29 5.72 -12.96
C LYS A 36 -3.75 4.49 -13.72
N THR A 37 -4.91 3.95 -13.34
CA THR A 37 -5.53 2.84 -14.06
C THR A 37 -6.18 3.37 -15.34
N GLY A 38 -5.55 3.15 -16.50
CA GLY A 38 -6.11 3.49 -17.83
C GLY A 38 -5.81 4.90 -18.34
N GLN A 39 -4.94 5.66 -17.68
CA GLN A 39 -4.39 6.92 -18.23
C GLN A 39 -3.04 6.68 -18.91
N HIS A 40 -2.60 7.63 -19.73
CA HIS A 40 -1.25 7.66 -20.28
C HIS A 40 -0.21 7.76 -19.15
N PHE A 41 0.91 7.05 -19.29
CA PHE A 41 1.82 6.76 -18.18
C PHE A 41 2.94 7.78 -18.12
N ASP A 42 3.04 8.47 -16.98
CA ASP A 42 4.18 9.32 -16.66
C ASP A 42 5.15 8.54 -15.77
N MET A 43 6.42 8.47 -16.18
CA MET A 43 7.48 7.73 -15.50
C MET A 43 7.73 8.23 -14.08
N ASP A 44 7.67 9.54 -13.84
CA ASP A 44 7.93 10.11 -12.52
C ASP A 44 6.83 9.70 -11.52
N ASP A 45 5.59 9.69 -11.98
CA ASP A 45 4.45 9.25 -11.18
C ASP A 45 4.52 7.77 -10.80
N HIS A 46 5.17 6.93 -11.62
CA HIS A 46 5.43 5.53 -11.29
C HIS A 46 6.43 5.41 -10.16
N TYR A 47 7.56 6.11 -10.24
CA TYR A 47 8.56 6.08 -9.18
C TYR A 47 7.97 6.52 -7.85
N ILE A 48 7.15 7.57 -7.85
CA ILE A 48 6.47 8.03 -6.64
C ILE A 48 5.55 6.93 -6.07
N LEU A 49 4.77 6.24 -6.92
CA LEU A 49 3.92 5.14 -6.44
C LEU A 49 4.74 3.98 -5.83
N PHE A 50 5.86 3.60 -6.45
CA PHE A 50 6.74 2.56 -5.90
C PHE A 50 7.40 2.98 -4.59
N VAL A 51 7.81 4.24 -4.47
CA VAL A 51 8.32 4.79 -3.21
C VAL A 51 7.23 4.76 -2.13
N GLU A 52 5.99 5.13 -2.45
CA GLU A 52 4.86 5.06 -1.52
C GLU A 52 4.62 3.61 -1.04
N PHE A 53 4.72 2.61 -1.93
CA PHE A 53 4.67 1.18 -1.54
C PHE A 53 5.79 0.79 -0.58
N GLU A 54 7.04 1.18 -0.87
CA GLU A 54 8.18 0.87 0.00
C GLU A 54 8.05 1.52 1.38
N ILE A 55 7.52 2.74 1.46
CA ILE A 55 7.20 3.37 2.74
C ILE A 55 6.16 2.51 3.50
N VAL A 56 5.07 2.09 2.85
CA VAL A 56 4.07 1.23 3.50
C VAL A 56 4.68 -0.09 3.99
N PHE A 57 5.58 -0.70 3.21
CA PHE A 57 6.29 -1.92 3.63
C PHE A 57 7.22 -1.69 4.81
N ALA A 58 7.89 -0.54 4.87
CA ALA A 58 8.72 -0.18 6.02
C ALA A 58 7.88 0.00 7.29
N PHE A 59 6.70 0.63 7.18
CA PHE A 59 5.75 0.75 8.29
C PHE A 59 5.23 -0.61 8.75
N GLU A 60 4.85 -1.50 7.83
CA GLU A 60 4.41 -2.86 8.18
C GLU A 60 5.51 -3.66 8.88
N SER A 61 6.74 -3.59 8.39
CA SER A 61 7.87 -4.34 8.98
C SER A 61 8.19 -3.95 10.43
N ARG A 62 7.79 -2.74 10.83
CA ARG A 62 7.94 -2.21 12.19
C ARG A 62 6.68 -2.36 13.04
N GLY A 63 5.60 -2.93 12.50
CA GLY A 63 4.31 -3.03 13.20
C GLY A 63 3.61 -1.68 13.40
N LEU A 64 3.95 -0.67 12.59
CA LEU A 64 3.45 0.71 12.68
C LEU A 64 2.35 1.00 11.63
N LEU A 65 1.93 -0.01 10.88
CA LEU A 65 0.86 0.11 9.90
C LEU A 65 -0.48 -0.10 10.59
N CYS A 66 -1.09 1.00 11.03
CA CYS A 66 -2.35 1.00 11.76
C CYS A 66 -3.57 1.24 10.86
N ALA A 67 -3.36 1.38 9.55
CA ALA A 67 -4.42 1.76 8.62
C ALA A 67 -5.37 0.61 8.25
N PRO A 68 -6.67 0.87 8.01
CA PRO A 68 -7.56 -0.10 7.44
C PRO A 68 -7.12 -0.38 6.01
N LEU A 69 -6.69 -1.61 5.79
CA LEU A 69 -6.19 -2.05 4.50
C LEU A 69 -7.33 -2.51 3.59
N PRO A 70 -7.20 -2.29 2.27
CA PRO A 70 -8.18 -2.72 1.28
C PRO A 70 -8.28 -4.25 1.23
N ILE A 71 -9.38 -4.74 0.67
CA ILE A 71 -9.62 -6.17 0.52
C ILE A 71 -8.62 -6.74 -0.49
N PRO A 72 -8.02 -7.93 -0.27
CA PRO A 72 -7.01 -8.50 -1.17
C PRO A 72 -7.49 -8.69 -2.61
N THR A 73 -8.80 -8.84 -2.85
CA THR A 73 -9.41 -8.94 -4.18
C THR A 73 -9.36 -7.62 -4.93
N GLU A 74 -9.55 -6.48 -4.26
CA GLU A 74 -9.41 -5.15 -4.87
C GLU A 74 -7.97 -4.89 -5.32
N ILE A 75 -6.99 -5.39 -4.57
CA ILE A 75 -5.58 -5.25 -4.92
C ILE A 75 -5.21 -6.11 -6.12
N GLU A 76 -5.82 -7.29 -6.26
CA GLU A 76 -5.61 -8.13 -7.44
C GLU A 76 -6.14 -7.47 -8.71
N ASP A 77 -7.37 -6.92 -8.66
CA ASP A 77 -7.97 -6.19 -9.77
C ASP A 77 -7.13 -4.95 -10.14
N LEU A 78 -6.67 -4.20 -9.13
CA LEU A 78 -5.81 -3.04 -9.32
C LEU A 78 -4.47 -3.41 -9.98
N LYS A 79 -3.84 -4.50 -9.53
CA LYS A 79 -2.59 -5.02 -10.10
C LYS A 79 -2.75 -5.31 -11.59
N LEU A 80 -3.80 -6.04 -11.97
CA LEU A 80 -4.06 -6.42 -13.37
C LEU A 80 -4.23 -5.19 -14.26
N LYS A 81 -5.04 -4.24 -13.82
CA LYS A 81 -5.29 -3.03 -14.61
C LYS A 81 -4.05 -2.12 -14.68
N PHE A 82 -3.25 -2.05 -13.62
CA PHE A 82 -2.00 -1.29 -13.59
C PHE A 82 -0.96 -1.88 -14.54
N VAL A 83 -0.70 -3.18 -14.47
CA VAL A 83 0.26 -3.87 -15.36
C VAL A 83 -0.15 -3.70 -16.83
N LYS A 84 -1.44 -3.87 -17.14
CA LYS A 84 -1.96 -3.68 -18.50
C LYS A 84 -1.72 -2.27 -19.04
N GLY A 85 -1.98 -1.25 -18.23
CA GLY A 85 -1.73 0.13 -18.66
C GLY A 85 -0.23 0.42 -18.82
N TRP A 86 0.59 -0.11 -17.90
CA TRP A 86 2.03 0.12 -17.92
C TRP A 86 2.67 -0.49 -19.16
N LEU A 87 2.33 -1.75 -19.48
CA LEU A 87 2.77 -2.43 -20.70
C LEU A 87 2.42 -1.60 -21.93
N LYS A 88 1.18 -1.11 -22.03
CA LYS A 88 0.72 -0.31 -23.17
C LYS A 88 1.61 0.90 -23.41
N SER A 89 1.93 1.66 -22.36
CA SER A 89 2.69 2.89 -22.54
C SER A 89 4.17 2.63 -22.80
N PHE A 90 4.74 1.59 -22.21
CA PHE A 90 6.11 1.18 -22.52
C PHE A 90 6.25 0.68 -23.96
N THR A 91 5.27 -0.07 -24.48
CA THR A 91 5.29 -0.52 -25.88
C THR A 91 5.05 0.58 -26.90
N GLU A 92 4.32 1.64 -26.52
CA GLU A 92 3.99 2.76 -27.41
C GLU A 92 5.09 3.85 -27.42
N GLU A 93 5.86 4.01 -26.34
CA GLU A 93 6.77 5.16 -26.17
C GLU A 93 8.25 4.81 -26.01
N SER A 94 8.60 3.57 -25.67
CA SER A 94 9.98 3.23 -25.33
C SER A 94 10.60 2.24 -26.32
N CYS A 95 11.79 2.55 -26.83
CA CYS A 95 12.66 1.58 -27.50
C CYS A 95 13.34 0.64 -26.49
N ALA A 96 12.65 0.28 -25.39
CA ALA A 96 13.20 -0.57 -24.36
C ALA A 96 13.31 -2.01 -24.87
N SER A 97 14.40 -2.68 -24.50
CA SER A 97 14.56 -4.12 -24.78
C SER A 97 13.49 -4.94 -24.06
N GLU A 98 13.11 -6.09 -24.64
CA GLU A 98 12.17 -7.03 -24.02
C GLU A 98 12.63 -7.45 -22.60
N ASP A 99 13.93 -7.61 -22.38
CA ASP A 99 14.50 -7.94 -21.07
C ASP A 99 14.19 -6.87 -20.02
N THR A 100 14.31 -5.58 -20.38
CA THR A 100 14.00 -4.47 -19.48
C THR A 100 12.52 -4.43 -19.12
N ILE A 101 11.65 -4.72 -20.10
CA ILE A 101 10.21 -4.80 -19.89
C ILE A 101 9.88 -5.95 -18.93
N ASN A 102 10.44 -7.13 -19.16
CA ASN A 102 10.24 -8.33 -18.33
C ASN A 102 10.70 -8.13 -16.89
N ASP A 103 11.88 -7.53 -16.70
CA ASP A 103 12.40 -7.24 -15.36
C ASP A 103 11.53 -6.23 -14.61
N ARG A 104 11.04 -5.20 -15.32
CA ARG A 104 10.21 -4.19 -14.69
C ARG A 104 8.82 -4.71 -14.36
N GLU A 105 8.21 -5.50 -15.24
CA GLU A 105 6.97 -6.21 -14.96
C GLU A 105 7.10 -7.06 -13.69
N ARG A 106 8.21 -7.80 -13.56
CA ARG A 106 8.48 -8.61 -12.37
C ARG A 106 8.52 -7.77 -11.09
N VAL A 107 9.17 -6.60 -11.12
CA VAL A 107 9.20 -5.67 -9.98
C VAL A 107 7.78 -5.20 -9.61
N ILE A 108 6.99 -4.82 -10.60
CA ILE A 108 5.60 -4.37 -10.41
C ILE A 108 4.79 -5.49 -9.75
N VAL A 109 4.80 -6.68 -10.35
CA VAL A 109 4.05 -7.85 -9.87
C VAL A 109 4.47 -8.21 -8.45
N ASN A 110 5.77 -8.23 -8.15
CA ASN A 110 6.28 -8.54 -6.81
C ASN A 110 5.84 -7.51 -5.77
N THR A 111 5.83 -6.23 -6.13
CA THR A 111 5.39 -5.14 -5.25
C THR A 111 3.91 -5.31 -4.89
N PHE A 112 3.04 -5.48 -5.88
CA PHE A 112 1.61 -5.70 -5.63
C PHE A 112 1.34 -7.01 -4.87
N ASN A 113 2.07 -8.09 -5.17
CA ASN A 113 1.94 -9.35 -4.43
C ASN A 113 2.39 -9.21 -2.96
N LYS A 114 3.44 -8.43 -2.68
CA LYS A 114 3.85 -8.10 -1.31
C LYS A 114 2.76 -7.31 -0.60
N PHE A 115 2.19 -6.29 -1.23
CA PHE A 115 1.10 -5.51 -0.65
C PHE A 115 -0.17 -6.35 -0.40
N LYS A 116 -0.54 -7.22 -1.34
CA LYS A 116 -1.65 -8.16 -1.20
C LYS A 116 -1.48 -9.08 0.01
N ARG A 117 -0.26 -9.60 0.23
CA ARG A 117 0.04 -10.44 1.42
C ARG A 117 -0.15 -9.66 2.72
N ILE A 118 0.29 -8.40 2.77
CA ILE A 118 0.10 -7.53 3.93
C ILE A 118 -1.40 -7.31 4.20
N CYS A 119 -2.18 -7.00 3.17
CA CYS A 119 -3.63 -6.85 3.28
C CYS A 119 -4.27 -8.14 3.80
N LYS A 120 -3.88 -9.31 3.28
CA LYS A 120 -4.42 -10.60 3.71
C LYS A 120 -4.18 -10.85 5.21
N LYS A 121 -2.95 -10.65 5.68
CA LYS A 121 -2.60 -10.79 7.11
C LYS A 121 -3.44 -9.86 8.00
N TYR A 122 -3.65 -8.63 7.57
CA TYR A 122 -4.45 -7.65 8.30
C TYR A 122 -5.90 -8.11 8.46
N HIS A 123 -6.54 -8.57 7.39
CA HIS A 123 -7.92 -9.07 7.44
C HIS A 123 -8.03 -10.37 8.26
N GLU A 124 -7.09 -11.30 8.11
CA GLU A 124 -7.06 -12.54 8.92
C GLU A 124 -6.94 -12.23 10.43
N LYS A 125 -6.09 -11.26 10.81
CA LYS A 125 -5.95 -10.82 12.19
C LYS A 125 -7.23 -10.19 12.74
N ASN A 126 -7.89 -9.36 11.93
CA ASN A 126 -9.14 -8.72 12.33
C ASN A 126 -10.28 -9.74 12.50
N GLU A 127 -10.41 -10.71 11.61
CA GLU A 127 -11.40 -11.79 11.74
C GLU A 127 -11.18 -12.62 13.02
N GLN A 128 -9.92 -12.92 13.35
CA GLN A 128 -9.58 -13.62 14.60
C GLN A 128 -9.96 -12.80 15.84
N ASN A 129 -9.67 -11.50 15.84
CA ASN A 129 -10.00 -10.61 16.95
C ASN A 129 -11.52 -10.51 17.15
N VAL A 130 -12.31 -10.44 16.08
CA VAL A 130 -13.77 -10.40 16.16
C VAL A 130 -14.31 -11.69 16.78
N ARG A 131 -13.84 -12.86 16.33
CA ARG A 131 -14.26 -14.15 16.89
C ARG A 131 -13.86 -14.37 18.35
N ALA A 132 -12.79 -13.72 18.82
CA ALA A 132 -12.37 -13.80 20.22
C ALA A 132 -13.24 -12.97 21.18
N LEU A 133 -14.09 -12.09 20.63
CA LEU A 133 -15.02 -11.24 21.38
C LEU A 133 -16.45 -11.82 21.42
N GLU A 134 -16.71 -12.91 20.70
CA GLU A 134 -17.96 -13.69 20.69
C GLU A 134 -17.91 -14.86 21.69
#